data_AF-A0A3D5JIR3-F1
#
_entry.id   AF-A0A3D5JIR3-F1
#
_cell.length_a   1.000
_cell.length_b   1.000
_cell.length_c   1.000
_cell.angle_alpha   90.00
_cell.angle_beta   90.00
_cell.angle_gamma   90.00
#
_symmetry.space_group_name_H-M   'P 1'
#
loop_
_entity.id
_entity.type
_entity.pdbx_description
1 polymer ?
#
loop_
_entity_poly.entity_id
_entity_poly.type
_entity_poly.pdbx_seq_one_letter_code
_entity_poly.pdbx_strand_id
1 'polypeptide(L)' 'MAVDQRFFALSACSLDRLATAASATPAGASVDEAIDAAPLDEAKAGDLTFMTGDPGDAACARLQGAIVITTAEL' A
#
# COMPACT_ATOMS: atom_id res chain seq x y z
N MET A 1 -7.12 2.12 21.48
CA MET A 1 -6.23 3.24 21.82
C MET A 1 -6.17 4.12 20.58
N ALA A 2 -6.70 5.35 20.62
CA ALA A 2 -6.76 6.23 19.46
C ALA A 2 -5.49 7.09 19.39
N VAL A 3 -4.89 7.19 18.21
CA VAL A 3 -3.68 8.00 17.97
C VAL A 3 -4.08 9.48 17.86
N ASP A 4 -3.44 10.38 18.62
CA ASP A 4 -3.68 11.82 18.54
C ASP A 4 -2.89 12.43 17.37
N GLN A 5 -3.59 12.73 16.28
CA GLN A 5 -3.03 13.22 15.01
C GLN A 5 -2.33 14.58 15.12
N ARG A 6 -2.46 15.31 16.23
CA ARG A 6 -1.74 16.58 16.42
C ARG A 6 -0.26 16.39 16.75
N PHE A 7 0.11 15.20 17.22
CA PHE A 7 1.49 14.83 17.56
C PHE A 7 2.16 13.97 16.49
N PHE A 8 1.42 13.57 15.46
CA PHE A 8 1.90 12.72 14.37
C PHE A 8 1.53 13.35 13.04
N ALA A 9 2.53 13.78 12.26
CA ALA A 9 2.32 14.18 10.88
C ALA A 9 2.34 12.93 9.98
N LEU A 10 1.28 12.74 9.20
CA LEU A 10 1.28 11.80 8.08
C LEU A 10 2.06 12.47 6.94
N SER A 11 3.27 11.97 6.69
CA SER A 11 4.06 12.37 5.53
C SER A 11 3.86 11.33 4.44
N ALA A 12 3.46 11.78 3.26
CA ALA A 12 3.52 10.96 2.06
C ALA A 12 4.95 10.41 1.92
N CYS A 13 5.07 9.09 1.81
CA CYS A 13 6.35 8.44 1.59
C CYS A 13 6.41 7.98 0.15
N SER A 14 7.56 8.21 -0.50
CA SER A 14 7.79 7.62 -1.81
C SER A 14 7.75 6.09 -1.71
N LEU A 15 7.24 5.46 -2.75
CA LEU A 15 7.13 4.01 -2.84
C LEU A 15 8.47 3.30 -2.60
N ASP A 16 9.56 3.85 -3.13
CA ASP A 16 10.91 3.30 -2.95
C ASP A 16 11.35 3.27 -1.48
N ARG A 17 10.97 4.30 -0.71
CA ARG A 17 11.26 4.33 0.74
C ARG A 17 10.44 3.32 1.50
N LEU A 18 9.17 3.16 1.14
CA LEU A 18 8.31 2.12 1.73
C LEU A 18 8.81 0.72 1.39
N ALA A 19 9.18 0.48 0.13
CA ALA A 19 9.74 -0.80 -0.31
C ALA A 19 11.04 -1.13 0.43
N THR A 20 11.94 -0.14 0.59
CA THR A 20 13.17 -0.31 1.37
C THR A 20 12.88 -0.63 2.84
N ALA A 21 11.97 0.11 3.48
CA ALA A 21 11.61 -0.11 4.88
C ALA A 21 10.95 -1.48 5.11
N ALA A 22 10.14 -1.94 4.15
CA ALA A 22 9.45 -3.23 4.20
C ALA A 22 10.31 -4.40 3.68
N SER A 23 11.53 -4.15 3.21
CA SER A 23 12.35 -5.15 2.47
C SER A 23 11.58 -5.81 1.31
N ALA A 24 10.75 -5.03 0.62
CA ALA A 24 9.92 -5.46 -0.48
C ALA A 24 10.53 -5.07 -1.84
N THR A 25 10.20 -5.84 -2.88
CA THR A 25 10.57 -5.51 -4.26
C THR A 25 9.38 -4.86 -4.97
N PRO A 26 9.50 -3.60 -5.43
CA PRO A 26 8.42 -2.95 -6.17
C PRO A 26 8.20 -3.65 -7.51
N ALA A 27 6.94 -3.94 -7.84
CA ALA A 27 6.52 -4.54 -9.09
C ALA A 27 5.47 -3.64 -9.76
N GLY A 28 5.74 -3.17 -10.99
CA GLY A 28 4.84 -2.30 -11.75
C GLY A 28 5.35 -0.86 -11.93
N ALA A 29 4.54 -0.03 -12.60
CA ALA A 29 4.86 1.39 -12.82
C ALA A 29 4.76 2.16 -11.49
N SER A 30 5.74 3.02 -11.20
CA SER A 30 5.76 3.79 -9.96
C SER A 30 4.62 4.81 -9.96
N VAL A 31 3.74 4.72 -8.95
CA VAL A 31 3.04 5.89 -8.45
C VAL A 31 4.01 6.66 -7.55
N ASP A 32 4.02 7.99 -7.65
CA ASP A 32 5.06 8.79 -7.00
C ASP A 32 5.01 8.70 -5.47
N GLU A 33 3.81 8.57 -4.88
CA GLU A 33 3.61 8.64 -3.43
C GLU A 33 2.42 7.78 -2.95
N ALA A 34 2.57 7.16 -1.76
CA ALA A 34 1.45 6.61 -1.00
C ALA A 34 0.96 7.66 -0.01
N ILE A 35 -0.35 7.92 0.01
CA ILE A 35 -0.94 9.04 0.78
C ILE A 35 -1.60 8.54 2.06
N ASP A 36 -2.26 7.38 2.01
CA ASP A 36 -2.97 6.80 3.17
C ASP A 36 -2.92 5.27 3.15
N ALA A 37 -3.41 4.61 4.21
CA ALA A 37 -3.57 3.16 4.28
C ALA A 37 -5.05 2.79 4.44
N ALA A 38 -5.52 1.85 3.62
CA ALA A 38 -6.91 1.40 3.63
C ALA A 38 -7.00 -0.14 3.56
N PRO A 39 -8.05 -0.74 4.14
CA PRO A 39 -8.31 -2.16 3.97
C PRO A 39 -8.65 -2.48 2.52
N LEU A 40 -8.40 -3.72 2.09
CA LEU A 40 -8.51 -4.18 0.70
C LEU A 40 -9.86 -3.87 0.04
N ASP A 41 -10.95 -3.87 0.82
CA ASP A 41 -12.30 -3.62 0.32
C ASP A 41 -12.63 -2.14 0.13
N GLU A 42 -11.81 -1.25 0.71
CA GLU A 42 -12.01 0.20 0.69
C GLU A 42 -10.89 0.96 -0.04
N ALA A 43 -9.77 0.28 -0.34
CA ALA A 43 -8.58 0.85 -0.94
C ALA A 43 -8.84 1.45 -2.32
N LYS A 44 -8.31 2.67 -2.52
CA LYS A 44 -8.40 3.46 -3.75
C LYS A 44 -7.01 3.80 -4.28
N ALA A 45 -6.98 4.50 -5.41
CA ALA A 45 -5.73 4.99 -6.00
C ALA A 45 -4.93 5.81 -4.99
N GLY A 46 -3.65 5.44 -4.79
CA GLY A 46 -2.74 6.10 -3.84
C GLY A 46 -2.79 5.56 -2.40
N ASP A 47 -3.73 4.65 -2.09
CA ASP A 47 -3.78 3.99 -0.78
C ASP A 47 -2.82 2.80 -0.73
N LEU A 48 -2.25 2.55 0.43
CA LEU A 48 -1.52 1.35 0.78
C LEU A 48 -2.49 0.30 1.34
N THR A 49 -2.49 -0.90 0.76
CA THR A 49 -3.25 -2.04 1.27
C THR A 49 -2.36 -3.28 1.39
N PHE A 50 -2.73 -4.19 2.29
CA PHE A 50 -2.02 -5.45 2.51
C PHE A 50 -2.86 -6.63 2.03
N MET A 51 -2.21 -7.61 1.45
CA MET A 51 -2.82 -8.87 1.05
C MET A 51 -1.84 -10.03 1.24
N THR A 52 -2.38 -11.23 1.45
CA THR A 52 -1.59 -12.47 1.50
C THR A 52 -1.90 -13.27 0.25
N GLY A 53 -0.87 -13.87 -0.36
CA GLY A 53 -0.99 -14.59 -1.62
C GLY A 53 -0.97 -13.69 -2.85
N ASP A 54 -1.25 -14.30 -4.01
CA ASP A 54 -1.30 -13.61 -5.31
C ASP A 54 -2.65 -12.90 -5.48
N PRO A 55 -2.66 -11.56 -5.74
CA PRO A 55 -3.87 -10.83 -6.09
C PRO A 55 -4.71 -11.48 -7.19
N GLY A 56 -4.04 -12.08 -8.19
CA GLY A 56 -4.65 -12.38 -9.47
C GLY A 56 -5.14 -11.12 -10.22
N ASP A 57 -5.47 -11.30 -11.49
CA ASP A 57 -5.82 -10.18 -12.38
C ASP A 57 -7.10 -9.44 -11.94
N ALA A 58 -8.05 -10.15 -11.33
CA ALA A 58 -9.32 -9.58 -10.91
C ALA A 58 -9.18 -8.63 -9.71
N ALA A 59 -8.31 -8.95 -8.73
CA ALA A 59 -8.04 -8.05 -7.62
C ALA A 59 -7.23 -6.84 -8.09
N CYS A 60 -6.23 -7.05 -8.96
CA CYS A 60 -5.47 -5.97 -9.60
C CYS A 60 -6.39 -4.98 -10.34
N ALA A 61 -7.37 -5.49 -11.09
CA ALA A 61 -8.35 -4.66 -11.81
C ALA A 61 -9.33 -3.91 -10.90
N ARG A 62 -9.60 -4.42 -9.69
CA ARG A 62 -10.47 -3.76 -8.70
C ARG A 62 -9.74 -2.66 -7.93
N LEU A 63 -8.45 -2.87 -7.65
CA LEU A 63 -7.65 -1.98 -6.81
C LEU A 63 -7.11 -0.75 -7.56
N GLN A 64 -7.33 -0.65 -8.88
CA GLN A 64 -7.06 0.51 -9.77
C GLN A 64 -6.20 1.64 -9.18
N GLY A 65 -4.90 1.38 -9.00
CA GLY A 65 -3.92 2.37 -8.55
C GLY A 65 -3.61 2.37 -7.06
N ALA A 66 -4.19 1.48 -6.27
CA ALA A 66 -3.75 1.20 -4.91
C ALA A 66 -2.41 0.46 -4.92
N ILE A 67 -1.59 0.73 -3.92
CA ILE A 67 -0.32 0.06 -3.69
C ILE A 67 -0.59 -1.17 -2.84
N VAL A 68 -0.32 -2.35 -3.40
CA VAL A 68 -0.58 -3.62 -2.73
C VAL A 68 0.72 -4.20 -2.21
N ILE A 69 0.84 -4.36 -0.90
CA ILE A 69 1.91 -5.14 -0.27
C ILE A 69 1.43 -6.57 -0.14
N THR A 70 2.04 -7.47 -0.91
CA THR A 70 1.76 -8.90 -0.84
C THR A 70 2.78 -9.60 0.06
N THR A 71 2.32 -10.60 0.80
CA THR A 71 3.17 -11.52 1.57
C THR A 71 2.96 -12.93 1.05
N ALA A 72 4.03 -13.73 0.99
CA ALA A 72 3.91 -15.15 0.64
C ALA A 72 3.09 -15.88 1.72
N GLU A 73 2.21 -16.79 1.31
CA GLU A 73 1.57 -17.73 2.23
C GLU A 73 2.66 -18.62 2.85
N LEU A 74 2.66 -18.75 4.19
CA LEU A 74 3.57 -19.59 4.95
C LEU A 74 3.18 -21.07 4.87
#